data_AF-A0A8T0LJG5-F1
#
_entry.id   AF-A0A8T0LJG5-F1
#
_cell.length_a   1.000
_cell.length_b   1.000
_cell.length_c   1.000
_cell.angle_alpha   90.00
_cell.angle_beta   90.00
_cell.angle_gamma   90.00
#
_symmetry.space_group_name_H-M   'P 1'
#
loop_
_entity.id
_entity.type
_entity.pdbx_description
1 polymer ?
#
loop_
_entity_poly.entity_id
_entity_poly.type
_entity_poly.pdbx_seq_one_letter_code
_entity_poly.pdbx_strand_id
1 'polypeptide(L)'
;MDAANAAAPPAPADTRSPSKQSTHRHQKQHRKFKSEQRNNKPKRRRNNLKQPLTKDMPRVMSELLKEPKVALLHRVVKNVGPKVSWQLLRETLRLEKDGGQQVNALGSGKPELFFVVDEVSHEFKPRRRTSGGVFFTLLKEKVSKEVYRTIYEVEEKKKKDAKKKARSRQRQRMDNTLAKLGFDDLTLIAAEDGEVAEDMQL
;
A
#
# COMPACT_ATOMS: atom_id res chain seq x y z
N MET A 1 -33.56 -67.46 11.88
CA MET A 1 -34.36 -66.38 11.29
C MET A 1 -33.37 -65.36 10.77
N ASP A 2 -33.38 -65.20 9.44
CA ASP A 2 -32.84 -64.09 8.61
C ASP A 2 -31.36 -63.67 8.76
N ALA A 3 -30.65 -63.22 7.74
CA ALA A 3 -30.54 -63.44 6.29
C ALA A 3 -29.33 -62.57 5.88
N ALA A 4 -28.48 -63.07 4.98
CA ALA A 4 -27.58 -62.35 4.06
C ALA A 4 -26.81 -61.08 4.52
N ASN A 5 -25.50 -61.03 4.29
CA ASN A 5 -24.95 -60.55 3.01
C ASN A 5 -23.40 -60.60 2.97
N ALA A 6 -22.89 -60.80 1.76
CA ALA A 6 -21.52 -60.98 1.28
C ALA A 6 -20.59 -59.77 1.55
N ALA A 7 -19.26 -59.78 1.34
CA ALA A 7 -18.45 -60.50 0.36
C ALA A 7 -16.96 -60.54 0.76
N ALA A 8 -16.24 -61.50 0.18
CA ALA A 8 -14.83 -61.83 0.42
C ALA A 8 -13.82 -60.95 -0.36
N PRO A 9 -12.52 -60.95 0.03
CA PRO A 9 -11.37 -60.28 -0.63
C PRO A 9 -10.55 -61.33 -1.46
N PRO A 10 -9.24 -61.22 -1.83
CA PRO A 10 -8.24 -60.13 -1.89
C PRO A 10 -7.31 -60.11 -3.17
N ALA A 11 -6.43 -59.09 -3.26
CA ALA A 11 -5.01 -59.09 -3.71
C ALA A 11 -4.58 -59.21 -5.22
N PRO A 12 -3.34 -58.74 -5.58
CA PRO A 12 -2.95 -58.20 -6.90
C PRO A 12 -1.84 -59.00 -7.64
N ALA A 13 -1.60 -58.73 -8.94
CA ALA A 13 -0.30 -58.97 -9.63
C ALA A 13 -0.20 -58.37 -11.06
N ASP A 14 1.04 -58.09 -11.44
CA ASP A 14 1.63 -57.47 -12.64
C ASP A 14 1.33 -58.07 -14.04
N THR A 15 1.51 -57.28 -15.13
CA THR A 15 2.62 -57.38 -16.12
C THR A 15 2.32 -56.79 -17.52
N ARG A 16 3.35 -56.11 -18.09
CA ARG A 16 3.82 -56.02 -19.50
C ARG A 16 3.03 -55.31 -20.65
N SER A 17 3.69 -54.29 -21.22
CA SER A 17 3.60 -53.77 -22.63
C SER A 17 4.13 -54.78 -23.68
N PRO A 18 4.29 -54.50 -25.02
CA PRO A 18 3.80 -53.44 -25.95
C PRO A 18 3.26 -53.98 -27.34
N SER A 19 2.61 -53.16 -28.21
CA SER A 19 2.85 -53.16 -29.70
C SER A 19 1.88 -52.34 -30.60
N LYS A 20 2.50 -51.49 -31.46
CA LYS A 20 2.31 -51.26 -32.92
C LYS A 20 1.11 -50.47 -33.52
N GLN A 21 1.47 -49.27 -34.02
CA GLN A 21 1.32 -48.70 -35.39
C GLN A 21 -0.05 -48.58 -36.07
N SER A 22 -0.42 -47.34 -36.44
CA SER A 22 -0.86 -47.01 -37.81
C SER A 22 -0.76 -45.50 -38.09
N THR A 23 -0.14 -45.19 -39.22
CA THR A 23 0.07 -43.87 -39.85
C THR A 23 -1.18 -43.40 -40.60
N HIS A 24 -1.47 -42.10 -40.65
CA HIS A 24 -1.84 -41.47 -41.93
C HIS A 24 -1.54 -39.97 -41.98
N ARG A 25 -0.79 -39.65 -43.02
CA ARG A 25 -0.24 -38.36 -43.49
C ARG A 25 -1.25 -37.78 -44.48
N HIS A 26 -1.77 -36.58 -44.25
CA HIS A 26 -2.61 -35.89 -45.23
C HIS A 26 -1.91 -34.68 -45.86
N GLN A 27 -1.96 -34.71 -47.20
CA GLN A 27 -1.34 -33.83 -48.18
C GLN A 27 -1.80 -32.37 -48.05
N LYS A 28 -0.82 -31.46 -48.15
CA LYS A 28 -1.02 -30.06 -48.51
C LYS A 28 -1.55 -29.98 -49.95
N GLN A 29 -2.78 -29.51 -50.13
CA GLN A 29 -3.26 -29.02 -51.42
C GLN A 29 -3.23 -27.49 -51.44
N HIS A 30 -2.40 -26.98 -52.35
CA HIS A 30 -2.12 -25.58 -52.58
C HIS A 30 -3.23 -24.98 -53.45
N ARG A 31 -4.28 -24.42 -52.83
CA ARG A 31 -5.25 -23.58 -53.55
C ARG A 31 -4.82 -22.11 -53.51
N LYS A 32 -4.44 -21.59 -54.69
CA LYS A 32 -4.18 -20.17 -54.95
C LYS A 32 -5.42 -19.35 -54.59
N PHE A 33 -5.36 -18.60 -53.50
CA PHE A 33 -6.32 -17.54 -53.21
C PHE A 33 -5.80 -16.22 -53.80
N LYS A 34 -6.66 -15.62 -54.62
CA LYS A 34 -6.49 -14.34 -55.30
C LYS A 34 -6.26 -13.25 -54.25
N SER A 35 -5.16 -12.51 -54.37
CA SER A 35 -4.80 -11.42 -53.47
C SER A 35 -5.72 -10.21 -53.67
N GLU A 36 -6.78 -10.10 -52.89
CA GLU A 36 -7.44 -8.82 -52.69
C GLU A 36 -6.59 -7.99 -51.72
N GLN A 37 -6.03 -6.89 -52.24
CA GLN A 37 -5.38 -5.86 -51.45
C GLN A 37 -6.41 -5.19 -50.54
N ARG A 38 -6.65 -5.78 -49.36
CA ARG A 38 -7.34 -5.08 -48.28
C ARG A 38 -6.35 -4.10 -47.68
N ASN A 39 -6.61 -2.82 -47.94
CA ASN A 39 -5.90 -1.68 -47.38
C ASN A 39 -5.93 -1.75 -45.85
N ASN A 40 -4.92 -2.40 -45.25
CA ASN A 40 -4.72 -2.49 -43.81
C ASN A 40 -4.21 -1.16 -43.28
N LYS A 41 -5.07 -0.13 -43.29
CA LYS A 41 -4.83 1.05 -42.47
C LYS A 41 -4.90 0.58 -41.02
N PRO A 42 -3.83 0.73 -40.21
CA PRO A 42 -3.89 0.36 -38.80
C PRO A 42 -4.98 1.23 -38.17
N LYS A 43 -6.09 0.60 -37.76
CA LYS A 43 -7.08 1.25 -36.90
C LYS A 43 -6.29 1.73 -35.68
N ARG A 44 -6.03 3.03 -35.58
CA ARG A 44 -5.46 3.66 -34.38
C ARG A 44 -6.28 3.15 -33.22
N ARG A 45 -5.73 2.19 -32.46
CA ARG A 45 -6.34 1.71 -31.23
C ARG A 45 -6.40 2.94 -30.36
N ARG A 46 -7.59 3.55 -30.23
CA ARG A 46 -7.81 4.55 -29.19
C ARG A 46 -7.36 3.86 -27.91
N ASN A 47 -6.27 4.33 -27.32
CA ASN A 47 -5.79 3.91 -26.00
C ASN A 47 -6.81 4.40 -24.97
N ASN A 48 -8.01 3.83 -25.02
CA ASN A 48 -8.99 3.97 -23.97
C ASN A 48 -8.37 3.24 -22.79
N LEU A 49 -7.88 3.99 -21.82
CA LEU A 49 -7.35 3.47 -20.57
C LEU A 49 -8.49 2.65 -19.93
N LYS A 50 -8.46 1.34 -20.19
CA LYS A 50 -9.41 0.38 -19.63
C LYS A 50 -9.11 0.32 -18.14
N GLN A 51 -10.16 0.33 -17.34
CA GLN A 51 -10.02 0.15 -15.91
C GLN A 51 -9.26 -1.16 -15.66
N PRO A 52 -8.11 -1.12 -14.97
CA PRO A 52 -7.34 -2.33 -14.70
C PRO A 52 -8.10 -3.20 -13.69
N LEU A 53 -7.68 -4.46 -13.60
CA LEU A 53 -8.25 -5.41 -12.67
C LEU A 53 -8.07 -4.91 -11.22
N THR A 54 -9.02 -5.19 -10.34
CA THR A 54 -9.05 -4.71 -8.96
C THR A 54 -7.78 -5.00 -8.17
N LYS A 55 -7.15 -6.16 -8.42
CA LYS A 55 -5.90 -6.59 -7.81
C LYS A 55 -4.70 -5.73 -8.22
N ASP A 56 -4.64 -5.32 -9.49
CA ASP A 56 -3.51 -4.57 -10.05
C ASP A 56 -3.71 -3.05 -9.94
N MET A 57 -4.96 -2.61 -9.72
CA MET A 57 -5.34 -1.20 -9.63
C MET A 57 -4.47 -0.40 -8.66
N PRO A 58 -4.18 -0.83 -7.41
CA PRO A 58 -3.35 -0.04 -6.50
C PRO A 58 -1.92 0.15 -7.01
N ARG A 59 -1.37 -0.84 -7.73
CA ARG A 59 -0.02 -0.78 -8.31
C ARG A 59 0.02 0.20 -9.48
N VAL A 60 -0.98 0.12 -10.37
CA VAL A 60 -1.15 1.07 -11.48
C VAL A 60 -1.35 2.50 -10.96
N MET A 61 -2.15 2.69 -9.92
CA MET A 61 -2.33 4.00 -9.29
C MET A 61 -1.05 4.53 -8.68
N SER A 62 -0.26 3.67 -8.02
CA SER A 62 1.03 4.06 -7.44
C SER A 62 2.00 4.55 -8.50
N GLU A 63 2.08 3.86 -9.64
CA GLU A 63 2.94 4.24 -10.75
C GLU A 63 2.51 5.58 -11.37
N LEU A 64 1.20 5.76 -11.61
CA LEU A 64 0.67 6.98 -12.22
C LEU A 64 0.73 8.20 -11.28
N LEU A 65 0.45 8.02 -10.00
CA LEU A 65 0.47 9.08 -9.00
C LEU A 65 1.86 9.31 -8.39
N LYS A 66 2.85 8.49 -8.76
CA LYS A 66 4.19 8.43 -8.14
C LYS A 66 4.12 8.30 -6.62
N GLU A 67 3.15 7.52 -6.15
CA GLU A 67 2.85 7.38 -4.73
C GLU A 67 3.62 6.20 -4.13
N PRO A 68 4.56 6.43 -3.18
CA PRO A 68 5.39 5.37 -2.63
C PRO A 68 4.63 4.39 -1.73
N LYS A 69 3.43 4.76 -1.25
CA LYS A 69 2.64 3.98 -0.28
C LYS A 69 1.51 3.19 -0.95
N VAL A 70 1.85 2.12 -1.68
CA VAL A 70 0.88 1.24 -2.35
C VAL A 70 -0.17 0.66 -1.40
N ALA A 71 0.22 0.33 -0.16
CA ALA A 71 -0.69 -0.21 0.84
C ALA A 71 -1.80 0.78 1.26
N LEU A 72 -1.56 2.09 1.15
CA LEU A 72 -2.59 3.10 1.37
C LEU A 72 -3.59 3.09 0.20
N LEU A 73 -3.10 3.07 -1.04
CA LEU A 73 -3.94 2.96 -2.24
C LEU A 73 -4.77 1.67 -2.26
N HIS A 74 -4.22 0.57 -1.76
CA HIS A 74 -4.98 -0.68 -1.62
C HIS A 74 -6.19 -0.51 -0.68
N ARG A 75 -6.03 0.24 0.43
CA ARG A 75 -7.14 0.58 1.33
C ARG A 75 -8.15 1.51 0.68
N VAL A 76 -7.69 2.48 -0.12
CA VAL A 76 -8.58 3.37 -0.89
C VAL A 76 -9.45 2.55 -1.83
N VAL A 77 -8.84 1.69 -2.67
CA VAL A 77 -9.57 0.85 -3.62
C VAL A 77 -10.53 -0.11 -2.90
N LYS A 78 -10.14 -0.64 -1.75
CA LYS A 78 -10.99 -1.54 -0.94
C LYS A 78 -12.21 -0.83 -0.34
N ASN A 79 -12.05 0.36 0.22
CA ASN A 79 -13.12 1.07 0.94
C ASN A 79 -14.03 1.90 0.01
N VAL A 80 -13.45 2.53 -1.01
CA VAL A 80 -14.19 3.40 -1.94
C VAL A 80 -14.67 2.63 -3.17
N GLY A 81 -13.99 1.52 -3.48
CA GLY A 81 -14.28 0.68 -4.62
C GLY A 81 -13.47 1.06 -5.88
N PRO A 82 -13.32 0.11 -6.81
CA PRO A 82 -12.44 0.26 -7.96
C PRO A 82 -12.94 1.27 -9.00
N LYS A 83 -14.28 1.38 -9.19
CA LYS A 83 -14.87 2.30 -10.18
C LYS A 83 -14.65 3.76 -9.82
N VAL A 84 -14.96 4.11 -8.56
CA VAL A 84 -14.81 5.48 -8.06
C VAL A 84 -13.32 5.84 -7.96
N SER A 85 -12.48 4.91 -7.49
CA SER A 85 -11.02 5.13 -7.46
C SER A 85 -10.45 5.41 -8.85
N TRP A 86 -10.94 4.73 -9.88
CA TRP A 86 -10.54 4.97 -11.27
C TRP A 86 -11.06 6.31 -11.82
N GLN A 87 -12.28 6.71 -11.47
CA GLN A 87 -12.82 8.02 -11.83
C GLN A 87 -12.01 9.15 -11.19
N LEU A 88 -11.68 9.03 -9.89
CA LEU A 88 -10.83 9.98 -9.18
C LEU A 88 -9.44 10.10 -9.83
N LEU A 89 -8.86 8.99 -10.26
CA LEU A 89 -7.59 9.00 -10.97
C LEU A 89 -7.70 9.75 -12.31
N ARG A 90 -8.77 9.55 -13.08
CA ARG A 90 -9.00 10.30 -14.33
C ARG A 90 -9.16 11.80 -14.08
N GLU A 91 -9.92 12.17 -13.05
CA GLU A 91 -10.11 13.56 -12.64
C GLU A 91 -8.78 14.18 -12.23
N THR A 92 -7.97 13.47 -11.45
CA THR A 92 -6.62 13.89 -11.05
C THR A 92 -5.71 14.13 -12.26
N LEU A 93 -5.64 13.18 -13.19
CA LEU A 93 -4.81 13.30 -14.40
C LEU A 93 -5.28 14.42 -15.34
N ARG A 94 -6.58 14.74 -15.32
CA ARG A 94 -7.12 15.87 -16.06
C ARG A 94 -6.68 17.19 -15.41
N LEU A 95 -6.83 17.33 -14.09
CA LEU A 95 -6.38 18.51 -13.37
C LEU A 95 -4.87 18.73 -13.49
N GLU A 96 -4.07 17.65 -13.51
CA GLU A 96 -2.63 17.75 -13.73
C GLU A 96 -2.29 18.31 -15.12
N LYS A 97 -3.05 17.92 -16.16
CA LYS A 97 -2.92 18.49 -17.51
C LYS A 97 -3.34 19.95 -17.57
N ASP A 98 -4.37 20.33 -16.81
CA ASP A 98 -4.92 21.68 -16.77
C ASP A 98 -4.07 22.66 -15.92
N GLY A 99 -2.90 22.23 -15.42
CA GLY A 99 -1.96 23.08 -14.67
C GLY A 99 -1.77 22.68 -13.20
N GLY A 100 -2.49 21.67 -12.73
CA GLY A 100 -2.40 21.12 -11.38
C GLY A 100 -3.03 22.00 -10.30
N GLN A 101 -2.92 21.56 -9.05
CA GLN A 101 -3.41 22.32 -7.90
C GLN A 101 -2.24 22.92 -7.13
N GLN A 102 -2.35 24.17 -6.67
CA GLN A 102 -1.36 24.78 -5.79
C GLN A 102 -1.55 24.31 -4.35
N VAL A 103 -0.47 24.30 -3.57
CA VAL A 103 -0.56 24.05 -2.14
C VAL A 103 -1.15 25.28 -1.46
N ASN A 104 -2.03 25.08 -0.48
CA ASN A 104 -2.50 26.18 0.36
C ASN A 104 -1.37 26.53 1.36
N ALA A 105 -0.46 27.40 0.94
CA ALA A 105 0.68 27.83 1.73
C ALA A 105 0.23 28.66 2.95
N LEU A 106 -0.74 29.56 2.77
CA LEU A 106 -1.22 30.48 3.81
C LEU A 106 -2.01 29.76 4.92
N GLY A 107 -2.77 28.72 4.58
CA GLY A 107 -3.54 27.93 5.55
C GLY A 107 -2.72 26.88 6.31
N SER A 108 -1.47 26.64 5.90
CA SER A 108 -0.53 25.80 6.62
C SER A 108 0.28 26.71 7.52
N GLY A 109 0.17 26.58 8.85
CA GLY A 109 0.82 27.45 9.85
C GLY A 109 2.35 27.55 9.80
N LYS A 110 2.98 27.06 8.72
CA LYS A 110 4.36 27.30 8.30
C LYS A 110 4.39 27.61 6.80
N PRO A 111 4.06 28.84 6.39
CA PRO A 111 3.92 29.22 4.99
C PRO A 111 5.22 29.12 4.20
N GLU A 112 6.37 29.40 4.84
CA GLU A 112 7.71 29.39 4.22
C GLU A 112 8.08 28.04 3.59
N LEU A 113 7.64 26.92 4.19
CA LEU A 113 7.93 25.57 3.68
C LEU A 113 7.24 25.26 2.34
N PHE A 114 6.24 26.05 1.97
CA PHE A 114 5.39 25.80 0.81
C PHE A 114 5.56 26.86 -0.28
N PHE A 115 6.34 27.90 -0.06
CA PHE A 115 6.74 28.83 -1.10
C PHE A 115 7.97 28.31 -1.84
N VAL A 116 7.94 28.43 -3.16
CA VAL A 116 9.12 28.29 -4.01
C VAL A 116 9.52 29.70 -4.40
N VAL A 117 10.76 30.07 -4.10
CA VAL A 117 11.35 31.31 -4.57
C VAL A 117 11.77 31.08 -6.02
N ASP A 118 11.22 31.85 -6.95
CA ASP A 118 11.68 31.83 -8.33
C ASP A 118 13.05 32.54 -8.42
N GLU A 119 14.10 31.85 -8.87
CA GLU A 119 15.49 32.34 -8.82
C GLU A 119 15.70 33.61 -9.64
N VAL A 120 14.89 33.80 -10.69
CA VAL A 120 15.00 34.93 -11.61
C VAL A 120 14.19 36.14 -11.12
N SER A 121 13.02 35.90 -10.54
CA SER A 121 12.04 36.97 -10.21
C SER A 121 11.95 37.27 -8.71
N HIS A 122 12.59 36.46 -7.86
CA HIS A 122 12.48 36.51 -6.39
C HIS A 122 11.05 36.51 -5.86
N GLU A 123 10.09 36.06 -6.67
CA GLU A 123 8.68 36.02 -6.29
C GLU A 123 8.37 34.73 -5.52
N PHE A 124 7.68 34.87 -4.39
CA PHE A 124 7.26 33.75 -3.56
C PHE A 124 5.97 33.14 -4.13
N LYS A 125 6.11 32.10 -4.96
CA LYS A 125 4.96 31.39 -5.53
C LYS A 125 4.66 30.11 -4.73
N PRO A 126 3.38 29.84 -4.38
CA PRO A 126 3.02 28.59 -3.74
C PRO A 126 3.43 27.39 -4.60
N ARG A 127 4.08 26.41 -3.97
CA ARG A 127 4.50 25.17 -4.61
C ARG A 127 3.30 24.45 -5.22
N ARG A 128 3.49 23.84 -6.40
CA ARG A 128 2.49 22.95 -7.01
C ARG A 128 2.38 21.62 -6.24
N ARG A 129 1.15 21.16 -5.99
CA ARG A 129 0.90 19.83 -5.42
C ARG A 129 1.40 18.74 -6.36
N THR A 130 1.84 17.63 -5.78
CA THR A 130 2.11 16.39 -6.51
C THR A 130 0.81 15.76 -6.99
N SER A 131 0.85 14.97 -8.06
CA SER A 131 -0.33 14.28 -8.61
C SER A 131 -1.06 13.44 -7.56
N GLY A 132 -0.33 12.68 -6.75
CA GLY A 132 -0.92 11.95 -5.63
C GLY A 132 -1.45 12.86 -4.51
N GLY A 133 -0.81 14.00 -4.24
CA GLY A 133 -1.33 15.01 -3.32
C GLY A 133 -2.65 15.64 -3.80
N VAL A 134 -2.85 15.80 -5.10
CA VAL A 134 -4.12 16.22 -5.72
C VAL A 134 -5.16 15.11 -5.58
N PHE A 135 -4.79 13.87 -5.88
CA PHE A 135 -5.66 12.70 -5.73
C PHE A 135 -6.23 12.57 -4.32
N PHE A 136 -5.39 12.71 -3.28
CA PHE A 136 -5.86 12.61 -1.89
C PHE A 136 -6.71 13.80 -1.44
N THR A 137 -6.55 14.99 -2.04
CA THR A 137 -7.47 16.11 -1.85
C THR A 137 -8.86 15.76 -2.40
N LEU A 138 -8.92 15.30 -3.66
CA LEU A 138 -10.19 14.91 -4.29
C LEU A 138 -10.85 13.76 -3.54
N LEU A 139 -10.05 12.79 -3.06
CA LEU A 139 -10.54 11.69 -2.24
C LEU A 139 -11.23 12.21 -0.96
N LYS A 140 -10.63 13.20 -0.28
CA LYS A 140 -11.19 13.79 0.94
C LYS A 140 -12.52 14.49 0.70
N GLU A 141 -12.68 15.12 -0.46
CA GLU A 141 -13.91 15.84 -0.82
C GLU A 141 -15.04 14.90 -1.25
N LYS A 142 -14.72 13.80 -1.93
CA LYS A 142 -15.71 12.89 -2.53
C LYS A 142 -16.16 11.77 -1.58
N VAL A 143 -15.40 11.51 -0.52
CA VAL A 143 -15.63 10.40 0.41
C VAL A 143 -16.07 10.94 1.77
N SER A 144 -16.97 10.22 2.44
CA SER A 144 -17.42 10.60 3.79
C SER A 144 -16.26 10.56 4.80
N LYS A 145 -16.37 11.37 5.86
CA LYS A 145 -15.33 11.47 6.90
C LYS A 145 -15.03 10.11 7.56
N GLU A 146 -16.02 9.25 7.70
CA GLU A 146 -15.90 7.91 8.29
C GLU A 146 -15.05 6.97 7.44
N VAL A 147 -15.30 6.95 6.14
CA VAL A 147 -14.52 6.14 5.19
C VAL A 147 -13.10 6.68 5.09
N TYR A 148 -12.92 8.01 5.06
CA TYR A 148 -11.60 8.63 5.09
C TYR A 148 -10.82 8.22 6.36
N ARG A 149 -11.47 8.26 7.53
CA ARG A 149 -10.88 7.83 8.81
C ARG A 149 -10.46 6.35 8.76
N THR A 150 -11.31 5.48 8.23
CA THR A 150 -11.05 4.05 8.09
C THR A 150 -9.84 3.77 7.18
N ILE A 151 -9.68 4.54 6.10
CA ILE A 151 -8.53 4.41 5.20
C ILE A 151 -7.22 4.76 5.94
N TYR A 152 -7.22 5.81 6.77
CA TYR A 152 -6.00 6.33 7.42
C TYR A 152 -5.72 5.74 8.81
N GLU A 153 -6.66 5.07 9.45
CA GLU A 153 -6.52 4.51 10.80
C GLU A 153 -5.25 3.66 10.96
N VAL A 154 -4.93 2.82 9.98
CA VAL A 154 -3.72 1.98 10.03
C VAL A 154 -2.43 2.81 9.96
N GLU A 155 -2.41 3.93 9.22
CA GLU A 155 -1.25 4.84 9.22
C GLU A 155 -1.10 5.56 10.57
N GLU A 156 -2.22 6.00 11.15
CA GLU A 156 -2.22 6.67 12.45
C GLU A 156 -1.75 5.74 13.57
N LYS A 157 -2.23 4.49 13.60
CA LYS A 157 -1.78 3.47 14.55
C LYS A 157 -0.29 3.21 14.40
N LYS A 158 0.20 3.00 13.17
CA LYS A 158 1.63 2.80 12.89
C LYS A 158 2.48 3.98 13.34
N LYS A 159 2.02 5.21 13.13
CA LYS A 159 2.69 6.44 13.60
C LYS A 159 2.73 6.53 15.12
N LYS A 160 1.62 6.20 15.80
CA LYS A 160 1.52 6.19 17.27
C LYS A 160 2.47 5.16 17.89
N ASP A 161 2.50 3.94 17.34
CA ASP A 161 3.37 2.87 17.80
C ASP A 161 4.85 3.19 17.57
N ALA A 162 5.18 3.78 16.41
CA ALA A 162 6.54 4.26 16.13
C ALA A 162 6.98 5.34 17.13
N LYS A 163 6.10 6.30 17.46
CA LYS A 163 6.38 7.34 18.46
C LYS A 163 6.56 6.76 19.87
N LYS A 164 5.73 5.78 20.26
CA LYS A 164 5.85 5.09 21.55
C LYS A 164 7.18 4.32 21.64
N LYS A 165 7.55 3.59 20.58
CA LYS A 165 8.79 2.83 20.51
C LYS A 165 10.02 3.73 20.52
N ALA A 166 9.99 4.86 19.82
CA ALA A 166 11.07 5.84 19.85
C ALA A 166 11.30 6.42 21.26
N ARG A 167 10.22 6.80 21.95
CA ARG A 167 10.30 7.27 23.35
C ARG A 167 10.82 6.21 24.31
N SER A 168 10.37 4.97 24.16
CA SER A 168 10.85 3.85 24.97
C SER A 168 12.34 3.57 24.76
N ARG A 169 12.82 3.60 23.50
CA ARG A 169 14.26 3.48 23.19
C ARG A 169 15.07 4.63 23.77
N GLN A 170 14.52 5.85 23.76
CA GLN A 170 15.19 7.01 24.36
C GLN A 170 15.32 6.83 25.88
N ARG A 171 14.25 6.41 26.56
CA ARG A 171 14.30 6.09 28.00
C ARG A 171 15.34 5.01 28.30
N GLN A 172 15.28 3.87 27.63
CA GLN A 172 16.26 2.79 27.80
C GLN A 172 17.70 3.24 27.54
N ARG A 173 17.94 4.12 26.56
CA ARG A 173 19.27 4.71 26.34
C ARG A 173 19.70 5.56 27.51
N MET A 174 18.82 6.39 28.05
CA MET A 174 19.11 7.19 29.24
C MET A 174 19.37 6.28 30.45
N ASP A 175 18.50 5.31 30.71
CA ASP A 175 18.65 4.36 31.82
C ASP A 175 20.00 3.60 31.71
N ASN A 176 20.35 3.12 30.52
CA ASN A 176 21.65 2.49 30.29
C ASN A 176 22.84 3.45 30.47
N THR A 177 22.68 4.74 30.14
CA THR A 177 23.75 5.73 30.40
C THR A 177 23.86 6.07 31.87
N LEU A 178 22.74 6.15 32.61
CA LEU A 178 22.72 6.36 34.06
C LEU A 178 23.42 5.20 34.78
N ALA A 179 23.08 3.97 34.41
CA ALA A 179 23.71 2.76 34.93
C ALA A 179 25.21 2.71 34.63
N LYS A 180 25.61 3.05 33.39
CA LYS A 180 27.02 3.08 33.00
C LYS A 180 27.83 4.15 33.74
N LEU A 181 27.19 5.26 34.12
CA LEU A 181 27.80 6.35 34.88
C LEU A 181 27.73 6.13 36.40
N GLY A 182 27.14 5.01 36.86
CA GLY A 182 27.05 4.68 38.28
C GLY A 182 26.08 5.55 39.07
N PHE A 183 25.18 6.27 38.41
CA PHE A 183 24.18 7.13 39.07
C PHE A 183 22.95 6.37 39.60
N ASP A 184 22.92 5.04 39.49
CA ASP A 184 21.79 4.22 39.93
C ASP A 184 21.64 4.17 41.46
N ASP A 185 22.72 4.38 42.22
CA ASP A 185 22.77 4.17 43.69
C ASP A 185 22.37 5.41 44.52
N LEU A 186 22.21 6.58 43.89
CA LEU A 186 21.87 7.82 44.62
C LEU A 186 20.40 7.90 45.09
N THR A 187 19.56 6.94 44.73
CA THR A 187 18.14 6.93 45.11
C THR A 187 17.85 6.20 46.43
N LEU A 188 18.84 5.55 47.04
CA LEU A 188 18.67 4.82 48.31
C LEU A 188 19.00 5.63 49.58
N ILE A 189 19.81 6.68 49.50
CA ILE A 189 20.28 7.41 50.70
C ILE A 189 19.23 8.41 51.24
N ALA A 190 18.20 8.76 50.48
CA ALA A 190 17.18 9.73 50.92
C ALA A 190 16.10 9.15 51.87
N ALA A 191 16.18 7.87 52.25
CA ALA A 191 15.13 7.18 53.01
C ALA A 191 15.58 6.52 54.34
N GLU A 192 16.86 6.61 54.73
CA GLU A 192 17.38 5.90 55.93
C GLU A 192 17.77 6.78 57.12
N ASP A 193 17.46 8.09 57.13
CA ASP A 193 17.70 8.94 58.31
C ASP A 193 16.39 9.30 59.00
N GLY A 194 15.82 8.37 59.77
CA GLY A 194 14.60 8.66 60.51
C GLY A 194 14.06 7.57 61.44
N GLU A 195 14.91 6.88 62.21
CA GLU A 195 14.48 6.08 63.37
C GLU A 195 15.66 5.95 64.35
N VAL A 196 15.75 6.86 65.33
CA VAL A 196 16.50 6.59 66.57
C VAL A 196 15.52 6.88 67.71
N ALA A 197 14.78 5.85 68.10
CA ALA A 197 13.92 5.85 69.27
C ALA A 197 14.77 5.90 70.54
N GLU A 198 14.36 6.76 71.47
CA GLU A 198 14.94 6.97 72.79
C GLU A 198 14.82 5.71 73.67
N ASP A 199 15.97 5.11 74.03
CA ASP A 199 16.06 4.22 75.19
C ASP A 199 16.43 5.06 76.42
N MET A 200 15.42 5.42 77.21
CA MET A 200 15.61 5.97 78.55
C MET A 200 14.66 5.27 79.53
N GLN A 201 15.14 4.19 80.17
CA GLN A 201 14.60 3.68 81.43
C GLN A 201 15.61 2.74 82.11
N LEU A 202 16.29 3.26 83.14
CA LEU A 202 16.62 2.57 84.39
C LEU A 202 16.87 3.63 85.48
#